data_AF-A0A7W1Z4B5-F1
#
_entry.id   AF-A0A7W1Z4B5-F1
#
_cell.length_a   1.000
_cell.length_b   1.000
_cell.length_c   1.000
_cell.angle_alpha   90.00
_cell.angle_beta   90.00
_cell.angle_gamma   90.00
#
_symmetry.space_group_name_H-M   'P 1'
#
loop_
_entity.id
_entity.type
_entity.pdbx_description
1 polymer ?
#
loop_
_entity_poly.entity_id
_entity_poly.type
_entity_poly.pdbx_seq_one_letter_code
_entity_poly.pdbx_strand_id
1 'polypeptide(L)'
;MRCVYCGNIFPAEQLTVDHVEPRMRGGDNSDGNLVTACRGCNGRKGGAPAWAFLAENPEDRANFLRLATGVWPRLRRAVEEAAR
;
A
#
# COMPACT_ATOMS: atom_id res chain seq x y z
N MET A 1 -0.07 -5.36 15.02
CA MET A 1 0.62 -4.52 14.02
C MET A 1 -0.43 -4.00 13.01
N ARG A 2 -0.21 -2.87 12.33
CA ARG A 2 -1.27 -2.15 11.58
C ARG A 2 -1.13 -2.33 10.07
N CYS A 3 -2.24 -2.56 9.35
CA CYS A 3 -2.28 -2.54 7.89
C CYS A 3 -2.19 -1.10 7.37
N VAL A 4 -1.30 -0.82 6.41
CA VAL A 4 -1.16 0.55 5.86
C VAL A 4 -2.36 0.97 5.01
N TYR A 5 -3.11 0.02 4.45
CA TYR A 5 -4.27 0.30 3.60
C TYR A 5 -5.50 0.59 4.44
N CYS A 6 -6.08 -0.41 5.11
CA CYS A 6 -7.33 -0.22 5.87
C CYS A 6 -7.15 0.35 7.27
N GLY A 7 -5.92 0.60 7.74
CA GLY A 7 -5.66 1.18 9.08
C GLY A 7 -5.96 0.27 10.28
N ASN A 8 -6.61 -0.87 10.08
CA ASN A 8 -6.95 -1.84 11.13
C ASN A 8 -5.72 -2.54 11.72
N ILE A 9 -5.83 -2.97 12.97
CA ILE A 9 -4.81 -3.72 13.70
C ILE A 9 -5.06 -5.22 13.53
N PHE A 10 -4.01 -5.96 13.21
CA PHE A 10 -4.05 -7.41 13.04
C PHE A 10 -2.94 -8.10 13.86
N PRO A 11 -3.13 -9.38 14.23
CA PRO A 11 -2.04 -10.27 14.63
C PRO A 11 -0.96 -10.35 13.55
N ALA A 12 0.29 -10.60 13.95
CA ALA A 12 1.42 -10.64 13.01
C ALA A 12 1.22 -11.71 11.93
N GLU A 13 0.67 -12.86 12.31
CA GLU A 13 0.42 -13.98 11.39
C GLU A 13 -0.63 -13.68 10.30
N GLN A 14 -1.41 -12.60 10.43
CA GLN A 14 -2.41 -12.18 9.43
C GLN A 14 -1.93 -11.02 8.55
N LEU A 15 -0.75 -10.50 8.83
CA LEU A 15 -0.10 -9.47 8.03
C LEU A 15 0.84 -10.12 7.02
N THR A 16 1.05 -9.39 5.94
CA THR A 16 1.87 -9.76 4.81
C THR A 16 2.70 -8.54 4.41
N VAL A 17 3.77 -8.79 3.68
CA VAL A 17 4.51 -7.74 2.97
C VAL A 17 3.89 -7.59 1.59
N ASP A 18 3.58 -6.36 1.20
CA ASP A 18 3.08 -6.03 -0.13
C ASP A 18 4.00 -5.01 -0.83
N HIS A 19 4.10 -5.14 -2.14
CA HIS A 19 4.84 -4.23 -3.01
C HIS A 19 3.93 -3.07 -3.44
N VAL A 20 4.30 -1.84 -3.08
CA VAL A 20 3.53 -0.63 -3.45
C VAL A 20 3.42 -0.51 -4.98
N GLU A 21 4.55 -0.63 -5.66
CA GLU A 21 4.65 -0.89 -7.10
C GLU A 21 4.94 -2.38 -7.30
N PRO A 22 4.06 -3.16 -7.96
CA PRO A 22 4.23 -4.60 -8.07
C PRO A 22 5.45 -4.95 -8.92
N ARG A 23 6.12 -6.07 -8.61
CA ARG A 23 7.34 -6.52 -9.32
C ARG A 23 7.16 -6.64 -10.83
N MET A 24 6.00 -7.11 -11.28
CA MET A 24 5.68 -7.21 -12.71
C MET A 24 5.59 -5.86 -13.44
N ARG A 25 5.53 -4.74 -12.70
CA ARG A 25 5.53 -3.36 -13.22
C ARG A 25 6.82 -2.60 -12.89
N GLY A 26 7.88 -3.29 -12.47
CA GLY A 26 9.19 -2.69 -12.23
C GLY A 26 9.49 -2.30 -10.78
N GLY A 27 8.60 -2.63 -9.84
CA GLY A 27 8.90 -2.45 -8.42
C GLY A 27 9.94 -3.46 -7.91
N ASP A 28 10.79 -3.04 -6.97
CA ASP A 28 11.84 -3.85 -6.40
C ASP A 28 11.51 -4.34 -4.98
N ASN A 29 12.45 -5.03 -4.32
CA ASN A 29 12.31 -5.48 -2.94
C ASN A 29 12.95 -4.51 -1.93
N SER A 30 13.16 -3.25 -2.30
CA SER A 30 13.72 -2.25 -1.39
C SER A 30 12.66 -1.86 -0.36
N ASP A 31 13.09 -1.53 0.86
CA ASP A 31 12.17 -1.13 1.95
C ASP A 31 11.23 0.02 1.54
N GLY A 32 11.70 0.92 0.68
CA GLY A 32 10.90 2.03 0.14
C GLY A 32 9.76 1.63 -0.81
N ASN A 33 9.70 0.37 -1.23
CA ASN A 33 8.62 -0.21 -2.04
C ASN A 33 7.81 -1.29 -1.28
N LEU A 34 8.18 -1.61 -0.04
CA LEU A 34 7.52 -2.66 0.74
C LEU A 34 6.68 -2.05 1.88
N VAL A 35 5.48 -2.59 2.08
CA VAL A 35 4.59 -2.15 3.16
C VAL A 35 3.90 -3.31 3.85
N THR A 36 3.49 -3.07 5.10
CA THR A 36 2.71 -4.02 5.89
C THR A 36 1.23 -3.96 5.50
N ALA A 37 0.69 -5.04 4.95
CA ALA A 37 -0.71 -5.14 4.54
C ALA A 37 -1.38 -6.39 5.13
N CYS A 38 -2.65 -6.30 5.51
CA CYS A 38 -3.41 -7.50 5.85
C CYS A 38 -3.69 -8.33 4.58
N ARG A 39 -3.91 -9.64 4.74
CA ARG A 39 -4.22 -10.54 3.62
C ARG A 39 -5.39 -10.06 2.76
N GLY A 40 -6.42 -9.48 3.38
CA GLY A 40 -7.59 -8.96 2.69
C GLY A 40 -7.27 -7.79 1.75
N CYS A 41 -6.59 -6.75 2.25
CA CYS A 41 -6.19 -5.61 1.42
C CYS A 41 -5.17 -6.02 0.34
N ASN A 42 -4.16 -6.81 0.72
CA ASN A 42 -3.15 -7.30 -0.23
C ASN A 42 -3.81 -8.11 -1.37
N GLY A 43 -4.71 -9.02 -1.04
CA GLY A 43 -5.47 -9.79 -2.03
C GLY A 43 -6.35 -8.93 -2.94
N ARG A 44 -7.03 -7.90 -2.40
CA ARG A 44 -7.85 -6.97 -3.20
C ARG A 44 -7.01 -6.09 -4.13
N LYS A 45 -5.85 -5.61 -3.68
CA LYS A 45 -4.93 -4.86 -4.52
C LYS A 45 -4.38 -5.75 -5.65
N GLY A 46 -4.04 -6.99 -5.33
CA GLY A 46 -3.53 -7.96 -6.30
C GLY A 46 -2.32 -7.41 -7.07
N GLY A 47 -2.34 -7.56 -8.39
CA GLY A 47 -1.31 -7.03 -9.30
C GLY A 47 -1.44 -5.54 -9.64
N ALA A 48 -2.38 -4.81 -9.02
CA ALA A 48 -2.51 -3.37 -9.23
C ALA A 48 -1.46 -2.62 -8.39
N PRO A 49 -0.94 -1.49 -8.88
CA PRO A 49 -0.15 -0.59 -8.06
C PRO A 49 -1.03 0.11 -7.01
N ALA A 50 -0.42 0.52 -5.90
CA ALA A 50 -1.14 1.13 -4.79
C ALA A 50 -1.95 2.37 -5.21
N TRP A 51 -1.45 3.21 -6.10
CA TRP A 51 -2.18 4.41 -6.56
C TRP A 51 -3.46 4.07 -7.32
N ALA A 52 -3.48 2.99 -8.11
CA ALA A 52 -4.69 2.55 -8.78
C ALA A 52 -5.69 1.92 -7.79
N PHE A 53 -5.19 1.12 -6.84
CA PHE A 53 -6.01 0.50 -5.80
C PHE A 53 -6.66 1.54 -4.87
N LEU A 54 -5.96 2.64 -4.57
CA LEU A 54 -6.39 3.68 -3.64
C LEU A 54 -7.11 4.86 -4.30
N ALA A 55 -7.21 4.89 -5.65
CA ALA A 55 -7.79 6.01 -6.39
C ALA A 55 -9.25 6.31 -5.96
N GLU A 56 -10.06 5.26 -5.80
CA GLU A 56 -11.50 5.36 -5.53
C GLU A 56 -11.85 5.22 -4.04
N ASN A 57 -10.88 4.93 -3.16
CA ASN A 57 -11.11 4.79 -1.71
C ASN A 57 -10.34 5.87 -0.91
N PRO A 58 -10.98 7.00 -0.57
CA PRO A 58 -10.32 8.11 0.11
C PRO A 58 -9.84 7.76 1.52
N GLU A 59 -10.54 6.87 2.22
CA GLU A 59 -10.16 6.46 3.58
C GLU A 59 -8.89 5.61 3.55
N ASP A 60 -8.86 4.56 2.71
CA ASP A 60 -7.68 3.72 2.55
C ASP A 60 -6.48 4.54 2.03
N ARG A 61 -6.73 5.51 1.15
CA ARG A 61 -5.71 6.44 0.66
C ARG A 61 -5.12 7.29 1.78
N ALA A 62 -5.98 7.90 2.60
CA ALA A 62 -5.54 8.71 3.74
C ALA A 62 -4.74 7.87 4.75
N ASN A 63 -5.17 6.62 5.00
CA ASN A 63 -4.43 5.67 5.82
C ASN A 63 -3.04 5.37 5.23
N PHE A 64 -2.95 5.09 3.94
CA PHE A 64 -1.66 4.84 3.29
C PHE A 64 -0.71 6.03 3.44
N LEU A 65 -1.18 7.24 3.11
CA LEU A 65 -0.35 8.45 3.21
C LEU A 65 0.10 8.73 4.65
N ARG A 66 -0.73 8.41 5.64
CA ARG A 66 -0.40 8.58 7.07
C ARG A 66 0.54 7.50 7.61
N LEU A 67 0.36 6.25 7.20
CA LEU A 67 0.99 5.08 7.83
C LEU A 67 2.24 4.59 7.09
N ALA A 68 2.30 4.73 5.76
CA ALA A 68 3.39 4.23 4.93
C ALA A 68 4.53 5.26 4.83
N THR A 69 5.07 5.68 5.97
CA THR A 69 6.07 6.76 6.05
C THR A 69 7.43 6.40 5.46
N GLY A 70 7.76 5.10 5.39
CA GLY A 70 9.00 4.59 4.77
C GLY A 70 8.95 4.47 3.24
N VAL A 71 7.77 4.63 2.62
CA VAL A 71 7.63 4.50 1.16
C VAL A 71 8.27 5.68 0.45
N TRP A 72 8.92 5.41 -0.69
CA TRP A 72 9.58 6.46 -1.45
C TRP A 72 8.66 7.63 -1.82
N PRO A 73 9.17 8.87 -1.81
CA PRO A 73 8.39 10.06 -2.15
C PRO A 73 7.69 9.95 -3.51
N ARG A 74 8.34 9.35 -4.53
CA ARG A 74 7.73 9.17 -5.87
C ARG A 74 6.46 8.33 -5.84
N LEU A 75 6.43 7.26 -5.04
CA LEU A 75 5.29 6.34 -4.97
C LEU A 75 4.17 6.94 -4.12
N ARG A 76 4.53 7.66 -3.05
CA ARG A 76 3.57 8.43 -2.25
C ARG A 76 2.89 9.51 -3.08
N ARG A 77 3.67 10.26 -3.88
CA ARG A 77 3.14 11.26 -4.83
C ARG A 77 2.21 10.64 -5.86
N ALA A 78 2.54 9.48 -6.42
CA ALA A 78 1.64 8.77 -7.34
C ALA A 78 0.29 8.43 -6.68
N VAL A 79 0.27 8.06 -5.39
CA VAL A 79 -0.98 7.83 -4.63
C VAL A 79 -1.76 9.13 -4.40
N GLU A 80 -1.08 10.24 -4.13
CA GLU A 80 -1.70 11.56 -3.98
C GLU A 80 -2.34 12.04 -5.30
N GLU A 81 -1.62 11.91 -6.42
CA GLU A 81 -2.04 12.37 -7.74
C GLU A 81 -3.12 11.49 -8.39
N ALA A 82 -3.23 10.21 -7.99
CA ALA A 82 -4.26 9.30 -8.49
C ALA A 82 -5.65 9.51 -7.85
N ALA A 83 -5.76 10.40 -6.86
CA ALA A 83 -7.04 10.77 -6.28
C ALA A 83 -7.93 11.42 -7.35
N ARG A 84 -9.12 10.84 -7.56
CA ARG A 84 -10.20 11.49 -8.32
C ARG A 84 -11.07 12.34 -7.41
#